data_AF-A0A936PZ64-F1
#
_entry.id   AF-A0A936PZ64-F1
#
_cell.length_a   1.000
_cell.length_b   1.000
_cell.length_c   1.000
_cell.angle_alpha   90.00
_cell.angle_beta   90.00
_cell.angle_gamma   90.00
#
_symmetry.space_group_name_H-M   'P 1'
#
loop_
_entity.id
_entity.type
_entity.pdbx_description
1 polymer ?
#
loop_
_entity_poly.entity_id
_entity_poly.type
_entity_poly.pdbx_seq_one_letter_code
_entity_poly.pdbx_strand_id
1 'polypeptide(L)'
;MRPGPLLTGLSLPRDLELLRDRAGEASRRGEDLAPLYEELAETAPVALIDLTLGPKAMKEAAAVRAALAHAEALERHSPGMAPYRRLASLCPEAALDVLTVAVARHAAASWLIPFADKIEARPGAMQLAANRGAAPYAALCWAHAAAGHFLALVVEAGSGAVEPVAALLAAGRDNDAVEAAARAIEARADAPVVPWLAAVAGPQIEDLLLRVIPRLRSAEAARALLLHLTPFPKARGVLGAALRGMR
;
A
#
# COMPACT_ATOMS: atom_id res chain seq x y z
N MET A 1 30.43 5.19 25.19
CA MET A 1 30.84 3.79 25.42
C MET A 1 29.93 2.89 24.61
N ARG A 2 30.47 2.10 23.67
CA ARG A 2 29.67 1.00 23.11
C ARG A 2 29.52 -0.03 24.24
N PRO A 3 28.30 -0.47 24.60
CA PRO A 3 28.15 -1.61 25.49
C PRO A 3 28.93 -2.80 24.91
N GLY A 4 29.53 -3.63 25.76
CA GLY A 4 30.20 -4.85 25.31
C GLY A 4 29.22 -5.77 24.56
N PRO A 5 29.71 -6.82 23.86
CA PRO A 5 28.85 -7.71 23.09
C PRO A 5 27.75 -8.28 23.99
N LEU A 6 26.49 -8.07 23.63
CA LEU A 6 25.33 -8.46 24.43
C LEU A 6 25.18 -9.99 24.50
N LEU A 7 25.82 -10.70 23.56
CA LEU A 7 25.88 -12.16 23.53
C LEU A 7 27.07 -12.75 24.33
N THR A 8 27.90 -11.92 24.97
CA THR A 8 29.06 -12.41 25.74
C THR A 8 28.62 -13.43 26.80
N GLY A 9 29.20 -14.63 26.74
CA GLY A 9 28.91 -15.73 27.66
C GLY A 9 27.69 -16.58 27.31
N LEU A 10 27.05 -16.37 26.15
CA LEU A 10 26.00 -17.24 25.63
C LEU A 10 26.56 -18.23 24.58
N SER A 11 26.14 -19.49 24.66
CA SER A 11 26.38 -20.53 23.67
C SER A 11 25.07 -20.86 22.96
N LEU A 12 24.84 -20.29 21.77
CA LEU A 12 23.64 -20.56 20.98
C LEU A 12 23.79 -21.84 20.14
N PRO A 13 22.73 -22.67 20.00
CA PRO A 13 21.35 -22.45 20.43
C PRO A 13 21.02 -22.90 21.87
N ARG A 14 22.00 -23.42 22.63
CA ARG A 14 21.78 -23.98 23.98
C ARG A 14 21.16 -22.96 24.94
N ASP A 15 21.57 -21.71 24.87
CA ASP A 15 21.18 -20.67 25.83
C ASP A 15 20.02 -19.77 25.31
N LEU A 16 19.16 -20.28 24.43
CA LEU A 16 18.03 -19.53 23.88
C LEU A 16 17.03 -19.04 24.93
N GLU A 17 16.70 -19.86 25.94
CA GLU A 17 15.79 -19.42 27.01
C GLU A 17 16.40 -18.27 27.82
N LEU A 18 17.70 -18.34 28.12
CA LEU A 18 18.42 -17.26 28.81
C LEU A 18 18.47 -15.97 27.98
N LEU A 19 18.68 -16.09 26.66
CA LEU A 19 18.60 -14.96 25.74
C LEU A 19 17.21 -14.31 25.76
N ARG A 20 16.14 -15.11 25.74
CA ARG A 20 14.75 -14.61 25.82
C ARG A 20 14.49 -13.90 27.15
N ASP A 21 14.94 -14.47 28.27
CA ASP A 21 14.78 -13.85 29.58
C ASP A 21 15.50 -12.51 29.65
N ARG A 22 16.74 -12.42 29.15
CA ARG A 22 17.51 -11.17 29.08
C ARG A 22 16.83 -10.12 28.19
N ALA A 23 16.37 -10.51 27.00
CA ALA A 23 15.65 -9.60 26.10
C ALA A 23 14.33 -9.13 26.73
N GLY A 24 13.60 -10.03 27.40
CA GLY A 24 12.38 -9.73 28.13
C GLY A 24 12.60 -8.75 29.28
N GLU A 25 13.67 -8.92 30.06
CA GLU A 25 14.07 -7.98 31.11
C GLU A 25 14.45 -6.61 30.53
N ALA A 26 15.27 -6.58 29.50
CA ALA A 26 15.68 -5.35 28.81
C ALA A 26 14.45 -4.57 28.32
N SER A 27 13.51 -5.25 27.65
CA SER A 27 12.26 -4.62 27.19
C SER A 27 11.38 -4.13 28.34
N ARG A 28 11.26 -4.87 29.46
CA ARG A 28 10.52 -4.40 30.64
C ARG A 28 11.15 -3.17 31.28
N ARG A 29 12.46 -2.99 31.14
CA ARG A 29 13.20 -1.78 31.56
C ARG A 29 13.16 -0.65 30.53
N GLY A 30 12.52 -0.86 29.37
CA GLY A 30 12.45 0.11 28.29
C GLY A 30 13.76 0.28 27.52
N GLU A 31 14.66 -0.70 27.60
CA GLU A 31 15.91 -0.70 26.84
C GLU A 31 15.65 -0.98 25.35
N ASP A 32 16.50 -0.41 24.50
CA ASP A 32 16.47 -0.64 23.06
C ASP A 32 17.00 -2.04 22.74
N LEU A 33 16.16 -2.86 22.10
CA LEU A 33 16.51 -4.21 21.65
C LEU A 33 17.23 -4.23 20.29
N ALA A 34 17.27 -3.11 19.55
CA ALA A 34 17.87 -3.05 18.23
C ALA A 34 19.34 -3.50 18.20
N PRO A 35 20.22 -3.12 19.16
CA PRO A 35 21.60 -3.58 19.18
C PRO A 35 21.73 -5.09 19.40
N LEU A 36 20.86 -5.68 20.24
CA LEU A 36 20.85 -7.13 20.45
C LEU A 36 20.43 -7.86 19.17
N TYR A 37 19.40 -7.36 18.49
CA TYR A 37 18.89 -7.98 17.28
C TYR A 37 19.87 -7.82 16.12
N GLU A 38 20.62 -6.73 16.05
CA GLU A 38 21.70 -6.51 15.09
C GLU A 38 22.82 -7.54 15.29
N GLU A 39 23.31 -7.70 16.53
CA GLU A 39 24.34 -8.70 16.85
C GLU A 39 23.87 -10.13 16.52
N LEU A 40 22.60 -10.46 16.81
CA LEU A 40 22.01 -11.75 16.45
C LEU A 40 21.83 -11.93 14.94
N ALA A 41 21.46 -10.88 14.20
CA ALA A 41 21.32 -10.93 12.75
C ALA A 41 22.64 -11.30 12.07
N GLU A 42 23.75 -10.79 12.61
CA GLU A 42 25.10 -11.03 12.08
C GLU A 42 25.69 -12.38 12.52
N THR A 43 25.53 -12.73 13.80
CA THR A 43 26.28 -13.84 14.41
C THR A 43 25.47 -15.11 14.62
N ALA A 44 24.16 -15.00 14.80
CA ALA A 44 23.28 -16.11 15.15
C ALA A 44 21.85 -15.92 14.61
N PRO A 45 21.65 -15.88 13.28
CA PRO A 45 20.38 -15.47 12.69
C PRO A 45 19.23 -16.43 13.01
N VAL A 46 19.50 -17.73 13.25
CA VAL A 46 18.48 -18.68 13.72
C VAL A 46 17.94 -18.29 15.11
N ALA A 47 18.78 -17.76 15.98
CA ALA A 47 18.36 -17.28 17.29
C ALA A 47 17.55 -15.98 17.18
N LEU A 48 17.89 -15.09 16.24
CA LEU A 48 17.05 -13.93 15.92
C LEU A 48 15.64 -14.38 15.50
N ILE A 49 15.53 -15.35 14.59
CA ILE A 49 14.24 -15.87 14.12
C ILE A 49 13.43 -16.45 15.28
N ASP A 50 14.04 -17.26 16.12
CA ASP A 50 13.35 -17.84 17.27
C ASP A 50 12.88 -16.77 18.27
N LEU A 51 13.71 -15.74 18.52
CA LEU A 51 13.40 -14.65 19.43
C LEU A 51 12.28 -13.73 18.90
N THR A 52 12.20 -13.53 17.59
CA THR A 52 11.28 -12.55 16.96
C THR A 52 10.03 -13.18 16.34
N LEU A 53 10.13 -14.39 15.80
CA LEU A 53 9.05 -15.09 15.09
C LEU A 53 8.60 -16.38 15.80
N GLY A 54 9.40 -16.90 16.73
CA GLY A 54 9.15 -18.16 17.43
C GLY A 54 7.90 -18.16 18.31
N PRO A 55 7.54 -19.32 18.88
CA PRO A 55 6.31 -19.47 19.67
C PRO A 55 6.29 -18.60 20.93
N LYS A 56 7.49 -18.32 21.50
CA LYS A 56 7.70 -17.49 22.69
C LYS A 56 8.20 -16.08 22.35
N ALA A 57 8.04 -15.63 21.11
CA ALA A 57 8.44 -14.30 20.71
C ALA A 57 7.73 -13.21 21.53
N MET A 58 8.45 -12.12 21.73
CA MET A 58 7.98 -10.94 22.45
C MET A 58 6.80 -10.30 21.71
N LYS A 59 5.86 -9.72 22.46
CA LYS A 59 4.57 -9.20 21.94
C LYS A 59 4.45 -7.68 22.05
N GLU A 60 5.44 -7.05 22.64
CA GLU A 60 5.53 -5.61 22.85
C GLU A 60 5.85 -4.90 21.52
N ALA A 61 5.22 -3.75 21.29
CA ALA A 61 5.40 -2.98 20.06
C ALA A 61 6.88 -2.59 19.82
N ALA A 62 7.63 -2.29 20.88
CA ALA A 62 9.06 -1.98 20.80
C ALA A 62 9.88 -3.15 20.24
N ALA A 63 9.60 -4.38 20.69
CA ALA A 63 10.28 -5.58 20.20
C ALA A 63 9.92 -5.87 18.73
N VAL A 64 8.65 -5.71 18.34
CA VAL A 64 8.24 -5.85 16.93
C VAL A 64 8.93 -4.81 16.05
N ARG A 65 9.00 -3.54 16.47
CA ARG A 65 9.71 -2.49 15.72
C ARG A 65 11.21 -2.75 15.61
N ALA A 66 11.85 -3.21 16.67
CA ALA A 66 13.25 -3.63 16.64
C ALA A 66 13.44 -4.79 15.65
N ALA A 67 12.54 -5.76 15.61
CA ALA A 67 12.59 -6.87 14.65
C ALA A 67 12.42 -6.38 13.20
N LEU A 68 11.53 -5.40 12.96
CA LEU A 68 11.32 -4.81 11.64
C LEU A 68 12.55 -4.08 11.10
N ALA A 69 13.37 -3.47 11.96
CA ALA A 69 14.64 -2.87 11.56
C ALA A 69 15.60 -3.89 10.91
N HIS A 70 15.42 -5.17 11.23
CA HIS A 70 16.19 -6.30 10.72
C HIS A 70 15.39 -7.20 9.77
N ALA A 71 14.34 -6.67 9.13
CA ALA A 71 13.45 -7.43 8.25
C ALA A 71 14.17 -8.20 7.13
N GLU A 72 15.27 -7.66 6.59
CA GLU A 72 16.07 -8.37 5.58
C GLU A 72 16.67 -9.67 6.12
N ALA A 73 17.23 -9.65 7.34
CA ALA A 73 17.74 -10.86 7.98
C ALA A 73 16.62 -11.87 8.23
N LEU A 74 15.43 -11.39 8.61
CA LEU A 74 14.26 -12.25 8.81
C LEU A 74 13.81 -12.92 7.50
N GLU A 75 13.78 -12.18 6.40
CA GLU A 75 13.36 -12.66 5.08
C GLU A 75 14.28 -13.74 4.50
N ARG A 76 15.59 -13.64 4.74
CA ARG A 76 16.55 -14.66 4.27
C ARG A 76 16.22 -16.06 4.84
N HIS A 77 15.63 -16.13 6.03
CA HIS A 77 15.27 -17.39 6.69
C HIS A 77 13.78 -17.73 6.59
N SER A 78 12.92 -16.72 6.45
CA SER A 78 11.48 -16.89 6.27
C SER A 78 11.00 -15.98 5.13
N PRO A 79 11.06 -16.43 3.86
CA PRO A 79 10.79 -15.55 2.73
C PRO A 79 9.29 -15.21 2.60
N GLY A 80 9.02 -14.04 2.03
CA GLY A 80 7.68 -13.58 1.67
C GLY A 80 6.83 -13.12 2.85
N MET A 81 5.54 -13.48 2.86
CA MET A 81 4.55 -12.98 3.81
C MET A 81 4.75 -13.46 5.27
N ALA A 82 5.38 -14.62 5.46
CA ALA A 82 5.44 -15.31 6.74
C ALA A 82 5.95 -14.47 7.93
N PRO A 83 7.12 -13.77 7.85
CA PRO A 83 7.63 -12.95 8.95
C PRO A 83 6.67 -11.80 9.28
N TYR A 84 6.19 -11.09 8.27
CA TYR A 84 5.26 -9.97 8.44
C TYR A 84 3.94 -10.40 9.08
N ARG A 85 3.33 -11.48 8.60
CA ARG A 85 2.11 -12.02 9.18
C ARG A 85 2.32 -12.39 10.65
N ARG A 86 3.47 -12.99 10.98
CA ARG A 86 3.78 -13.37 12.36
C ARG A 86 3.96 -12.14 13.24
N LEU A 87 4.74 -11.15 12.83
CA LEU A 87 4.94 -9.91 13.58
C LEU A 87 3.64 -9.14 13.81
N ALA A 88 2.80 -8.98 12.78
CA ALA A 88 1.49 -8.34 12.92
C ALA A 88 0.55 -9.12 13.87
N SER A 89 0.64 -10.45 13.89
CA SER A 89 -0.15 -11.28 14.82
C SER A 89 0.35 -11.23 16.28
N LEU A 90 1.64 -10.97 16.49
CA LEU A 90 2.24 -10.88 17.83
C LEU A 90 1.83 -9.59 18.52
N CYS A 91 1.79 -8.48 17.78
CA CYS A 91 1.43 -7.16 18.30
C CYS A 91 0.51 -6.43 17.29
N PRO A 92 -0.83 -6.52 17.46
CA PRO A 92 -1.78 -5.81 16.59
C PRO A 92 -1.59 -4.29 16.58
N GLU A 93 -1.13 -3.70 17.69
CA GLU A 93 -0.83 -2.27 17.79
C GLU A 93 0.29 -1.82 16.82
N ALA A 94 1.22 -2.72 16.49
CA ALA A 94 2.31 -2.47 15.55
C ALA A 94 1.98 -2.95 14.11
N ALA A 95 0.77 -3.47 13.85
CA ALA A 95 0.45 -4.09 12.56
C ALA A 95 0.60 -3.11 11.38
N LEU A 96 0.30 -1.82 11.57
CA LEU A 96 0.49 -0.81 10.53
C LEU A 96 1.98 -0.56 10.23
N ASP A 97 2.84 -0.57 11.25
CA ASP A 97 4.30 -0.47 11.08
C ASP A 97 4.81 -1.67 10.26
N VAL A 98 4.33 -2.87 10.59
CA VAL A 98 4.65 -4.11 9.88
C VAL A 98 4.23 -4.04 8.41
N LEU A 99 3.01 -3.58 8.12
CA LEU A 99 2.55 -3.39 6.75
C LEU A 99 3.37 -2.32 6.01
N THR A 100 3.76 -1.24 6.68
CA THR A 100 4.58 -0.17 6.08
C THR A 100 5.92 -0.73 5.58
N VAL A 101 6.60 -1.51 6.42
CA VAL A 101 7.86 -2.16 6.04
C VAL A 101 7.64 -3.21 4.95
N ALA A 102 6.58 -4.01 5.05
CA ALA A 102 6.23 -5.01 4.05
C ALA A 102 6.01 -4.38 2.65
N VAL A 103 5.25 -3.29 2.57
CA VAL A 103 4.99 -2.56 1.33
C VAL A 103 6.27 -1.93 0.78
N ALA A 104 7.10 -1.32 1.63
CA ALA A 104 8.36 -0.71 1.20
C ALA A 104 9.33 -1.74 0.57
N ARG A 105 9.33 -2.97 1.09
CA ARG A 105 10.24 -4.04 0.64
C ARG A 105 9.66 -4.87 -0.51
N HIS A 106 8.35 -5.08 -0.54
CA HIS A 106 7.67 -6.00 -1.47
C HIS A 106 6.54 -5.32 -2.23
N ALA A 107 6.73 -4.06 -2.64
CA ALA A 107 5.67 -3.20 -3.18
C ALA A 107 4.77 -3.89 -4.23
N ALA A 108 5.33 -4.70 -5.13
CA ALA A 108 4.58 -5.37 -6.19
C ALA A 108 4.04 -6.78 -5.83
N ALA A 109 4.25 -7.26 -4.60
CA ALA A 109 3.89 -8.62 -4.23
C ALA A 109 2.38 -8.81 -4.07
N SER A 110 1.84 -9.86 -4.67
CA SER A 110 0.40 -10.16 -4.64
C SER A 110 -0.12 -10.55 -3.25
N TRP A 111 0.74 -11.09 -2.39
CA TRP A 111 0.36 -11.46 -1.02
C TRP A 111 0.08 -10.26 -0.11
N LEU A 112 0.51 -9.04 -0.50
CA LEU A 112 0.18 -7.81 0.23
C LEU A 112 -1.31 -7.49 0.19
N ILE A 113 -2.04 -7.90 -0.86
CA ILE A 113 -3.46 -7.62 -1.02
C ILE A 113 -4.28 -8.22 0.16
N PRO A 114 -4.29 -9.56 0.39
CA PRO A 114 -5.00 -10.14 1.53
C PRO A 114 -4.34 -9.83 2.89
N PHE A 115 -3.12 -9.29 2.90
CA PHE A 115 -2.48 -8.84 4.14
C PHE A 115 -3.00 -7.46 4.56
N ALA A 116 -3.09 -6.53 3.62
CA ALA A 116 -3.65 -5.20 3.81
C ALA A 116 -5.10 -5.24 4.30
N ASP A 117 -5.91 -6.20 3.84
CA ASP A 117 -7.29 -6.40 4.30
C ASP A 117 -7.44 -6.55 5.81
N LYS A 118 -6.42 -7.08 6.47
CA LYS A 118 -6.45 -7.35 7.90
C LYS A 118 -5.96 -6.18 8.74
N ILE A 119 -5.40 -5.15 8.12
CA ILE A 119 -4.60 -4.12 8.79
C ILE A 119 -5.07 -2.71 8.42
N GLU A 120 -5.19 -2.40 7.14
CA GLU A 120 -5.57 -1.05 6.71
C GLU A 120 -7.08 -0.83 6.89
N ALA A 121 -7.46 0.35 7.40
CA ALA A 121 -8.85 0.80 7.36
C ALA A 121 -9.37 0.95 5.91
N ARG A 122 -8.47 1.16 4.96
CA ARG A 122 -8.75 1.21 3.52
C ARG A 122 -7.74 0.30 2.80
N PRO A 123 -8.07 -0.99 2.64
CA PRO A 123 -7.15 -1.97 2.07
C PRO A 123 -6.57 -1.57 0.71
N GLY A 124 -5.26 -1.76 0.54
CA GLY A 124 -4.53 -1.49 -0.68
C GLY A 124 -4.05 -0.05 -0.83
N ALA A 125 -4.38 0.87 0.08
CA ALA A 125 -4.01 2.27 -0.04
C ALA A 125 -2.49 2.45 -0.02
N MET A 126 -1.80 1.80 0.91
CA MET A 126 -0.34 1.86 1.01
C MET A 126 0.35 1.23 -0.20
N GLN A 127 -0.13 0.06 -0.64
CA GLN A 127 0.47 -0.64 -1.78
C GLN A 127 0.29 0.14 -3.10
N LEU A 128 -0.91 0.66 -3.36
CA LEU A 128 -1.17 1.49 -4.54
C LEU A 128 -0.29 2.74 -4.54
N ALA A 129 -0.26 3.48 -3.43
CA ALA A 129 0.55 4.69 -3.33
C ALA A 129 2.05 4.42 -3.54
N ALA A 130 2.58 3.31 -3.01
CA ALA A 130 3.98 2.94 -3.14
C ALA A 130 4.40 2.53 -4.56
N ASN A 131 3.47 2.08 -5.40
CA ASN A 131 3.77 1.64 -6.77
C ASN A 131 3.38 2.66 -7.84
N ARG A 132 2.93 3.86 -7.47
CA ARG A 132 2.50 4.87 -8.44
C ARG A 132 3.61 5.19 -9.43
N GLY A 133 3.31 5.08 -10.72
CA GLY A 133 4.25 5.33 -11.81
C GLY A 133 5.26 4.19 -12.06
N ALA A 134 5.19 3.10 -11.30
CA ALA A 134 6.00 1.91 -11.55
C ALA A 134 5.37 1.02 -12.63
N ALA A 135 6.18 0.24 -13.33
CA ALA A 135 5.73 -0.69 -14.38
C ALA A 135 4.55 -1.62 -13.97
N PRO A 136 4.49 -2.20 -12.75
CA PRO A 136 3.39 -3.10 -12.38
C PRO A 136 2.11 -2.37 -11.92
N TYR A 137 2.09 -1.04 -11.88
CA TYR A 137 1.02 -0.27 -11.24
C TYR A 137 -0.38 -0.56 -11.81
N ALA A 138 -0.51 -0.65 -13.13
CA ALA A 138 -1.78 -1.00 -13.77
C ALA A 138 -2.26 -2.39 -13.31
N ALA A 139 -1.38 -3.40 -13.34
CA ALA A 139 -1.69 -4.75 -12.88
C ALA A 139 -2.13 -4.79 -11.41
N LEU A 140 -1.50 -3.98 -10.56
CA LEU A 140 -1.91 -3.83 -9.16
C LEU A 140 -3.29 -3.19 -9.01
N CYS A 141 -3.61 -2.16 -9.79
CA CYS A 141 -4.95 -1.57 -9.80
C CYS A 141 -6.03 -2.63 -10.14
N TRP A 142 -5.77 -3.45 -11.17
CA TRP A 142 -6.65 -4.57 -11.54
C TRP A 142 -6.80 -5.59 -10.41
N ALA A 143 -5.71 -5.98 -9.76
CA ALA A 143 -5.73 -6.93 -8.66
C ALA A 143 -6.49 -6.39 -7.44
N HIS A 144 -6.32 -5.12 -7.11
CA HIS A 144 -7.08 -4.45 -6.04
C HIS A 144 -8.57 -4.29 -6.38
N ALA A 145 -8.91 -4.05 -7.65
CA ALA A 145 -10.31 -4.04 -8.08
C ALA A 145 -10.95 -5.42 -7.94
N ALA A 146 -10.24 -6.48 -8.34
CA ALA A 146 -10.69 -7.87 -8.18
C ALA A 146 -10.87 -8.26 -6.70
N ALA A 147 -10.05 -7.71 -5.80
CA ALA A 147 -10.16 -7.91 -4.36
C ALA A 147 -11.25 -7.03 -3.70
N GLY A 148 -11.88 -6.11 -4.43
CA GLY A 148 -12.95 -5.26 -3.91
C GLY A 148 -12.47 -3.96 -3.23
N HIS A 149 -11.22 -3.56 -3.43
CA HIS A 149 -10.60 -2.39 -2.77
C HIS A 149 -10.98 -1.07 -3.47
N PHE A 150 -12.25 -0.90 -3.79
CA PHE A 150 -12.73 0.16 -4.66
C PHE A 150 -12.50 1.56 -4.11
N LEU A 151 -12.67 1.75 -2.80
CA LEU A 151 -12.43 3.04 -2.16
C LEU A 151 -10.95 3.47 -2.26
N ALA A 152 -10.01 2.52 -2.17
CA ALA A 152 -8.58 2.80 -2.35
C ALA A 152 -8.30 3.29 -3.78
N LEU A 153 -8.88 2.63 -4.78
CA LEU A 153 -8.76 3.01 -6.20
C LEU A 153 -9.34 4.39 -6.49
N VAL A 154 -10.52 4.72 -5.94
CA VAL A 154 -11.13 6.05 -6.10
C VAL A 154 -10.26 7.15 -5.50
N VAL A 155 -9.66 6.92 -4.32
CA VAL A 155 -8.76 7.90 -3.72
C VAL A 155 -7.47 8.02 -4.50
N GLU A 156 -6.91 6.89 -4.93
CA GLU A 156 -5.67 6.86 -5.70
C GLU A 156 -5.80 7.57 -7.04
N ALA A 157 -6.95 7.48 -7.72
CA ALA A 157 -7.22 8.30 -8.91
C ALA A 157 -7.07 9.81 -8.64
N GLY A 158 -7.32 10.27 -7.40
CA GLY A 158 -7.11 11.65 -6.96
C GLY A 158 -5.65 12.10 -6.94
N SER A 159 -4.68 11.25 -7.28
CA SER A 159 -3.32 11.66 -7.59
C SER A 159 -3.07 11.91 -9.08
N GLY A 160 -4.12 11.91 -9.91
CA GLY A 160 -4.03 12.04 -11.37
C GLY A 160 -3.76 10.73 -12.12
N ALA A 161 -3.77 9.60 -11.41
CA ALA A 161 -3.61 8.27 -11.99
C ALA A 161 -4.90 7.82 -12.72
N VAL A 162 -4.75 7.16 -13.86
CA VAL A 162 -5.87 6.78 -14.74
C VAL A 162 -6.13 5.27 -14.72
N GLU A 163 -5.13 4.49 -14.34
CA GLU A 163 -5.19 3.05 -14.15
C GLU A 163 -6.28 2.64 -13.14
N PRO A 164 -6.48 3.34 -11.99
CA PRO A 164 -7.57 3.01 -11.09
C PRO A 164 -8.96 3.19 -11.72
N VAL A 165 -9.13 4.17 -12.61
CA VAL A 165 -10.39 4.41 -13.33
C VAL A 165 -10.76 3.22 -14.21
N ALA A 166 -9.79 2.74 -14.99
CA ALA A 166 -9.95 1.57 -15.84
C ALA A 166 -10.22 0.30 -15.03
N ALA A 167 -9.50 0.10 -13.92
CA ALA A 167 -9.69 -1.01 -13.01
C ALA A 167 -11.10 -1.06 -12.42
N LEU A 168 -11.62 0.08 -11.97
CA LEU A 168 -12.99 0.22 -11.47
C LEU A 168 -14.03 -0.08 -12.55
N LEU A 169 -13.80 0.42 -13.77
CA LEU A 169 -14.74 0.24 -14.88
C LEU A 169 -14.86 -1.22 -15.30
N ALA A 170 -13.75 -1.95 -15.50
CA ALA A 170 -13.86 -3.37 -15.88
C ALA A 170 -14.33 -4.27 -14.73
N ALA A 171 -14.25 -3.80 -13.47
CA ALA A 171 -14.91 -4.46 -12.34
C ALA A 171 -16.41 -4.17 -12.24
N GLY A 172 -17.01 -3.46 -13.22
CA GLY A 172 -18.44 -3.12 -13.23
C GLY A 172 -18.84 -2.06 -12.21
N ARG A 173 -17.87 -1.26 -11.72
CA ARG A 173 -18.09 -0.22 -10.71
C ARG A 173 -18.21 1.16 -11.36
N ASP A 174 -19.17 1.31 -12.27
CA ASP A 174 -19.36 2.52 -13.07
C ASP A 174 -19.42 3.82 -12.24
N ASN A 175 -20.15 3.83 -11.12
CA ASN A 175 -20.26 5.04 -10.29
C ASN A 175 -18.92 5.44 -9.67
N ASP A 176 -18.15 4.45 -9.21
CA ASP A 176 -16.83 4.64 -8.62
C ASP A 176 -15.83 5.05 -9.72
N ALA A 177 -15.90 4.42 -10.91
CA ALA A 177 -15.07 4.76 -12.06
C ALA A 177 -15.31 6.20 -12.51
N VAL A 178 -16.57 6.65 -12.54
CA VAL A 178 -16.93 8.03 -12.89
C VAL A 178 -16.43 9.04 -11.85
N GLU A 179 -16.52 8.71 -10.55
CA GLU A 179 -15.94 9.53 -9.48
C GLU A 179 -14.41 9.59 -9.58
N ALA A 180 -13.77 8.45 -9.78
CA ALA A 180 -12.32 8.33 -9.97
C ALA A 180 -11.85 9.13 -11.20
N ALA A 181 -12.58 9.04 -12.32
CA ALA A 181 -12.30 9.80 -13.54
C ALA A 181 -12.32 11.32 -13.28
N ALA A 182 -13.36 11.81 -12.60
CA ALA A 182 -13.44 13.22 -12.24
C ALA A 182 -12.25 13.64 -11.36
N ARG A 183 -11.92 12.86 -10.33
CA ARG A 183 -10.77 13.12 -9.45
C ARG A 183 -9.43 13.12 -10.19
N ALA A 184 -9.24 12.20 -11.14
CA ALA A 184 -8.01 12.14 -11.93
C ALA A 184 -7.82 13.39 -12.79
N ILE A 185 -8.88 13.88 -13.45
CA ILE A 185 -8.85 15.10 -14.25
C ILE A 185 -8.63 16.34 -13.36
N GLU A 186 -9.30 16.38 -12.20
CA GLU A 186 -9.14 17.48 -11.23
C GLU A 186 -7.71 17.56 -10.66
N ALA A 187 -7.09 16.41 -10.39
CA ALA A 187 -5.73 16.34 -9.88
C ALA A 187 -4.68 16.60 -10.96
N ARG A 188 -4.97 16.22 -12.21
CA ARG A 188 -4.08 16.37 -13.35
C ARG A 188 -4.90 16.59 -14.62
N ALA A 189 -4.95 17.86 -15.06
CA ALA A 189 -5.78 18.28 -16.18
C ALA A 189 -5.47 17.53 -17.50
N ASP A 190 -4.22 17.15 -17.74
CA ASP A 190 -3.77 16.38 -18.89
C ASP A 190 -3.87 14.84 -18.70
N ALA A 191 -4.53 14.37 -17.64
CA ALA A 191 -4.73 12.94 -17.42
C ALA A 191 -5.50 12.32 -18.61
N PRO A 192 -5.00 11.23 -19.23
CA PRO A 192 -5.59 10.65 -20.44
C PRO A 192 -6.84 9.80 -20.15
N VAL A 193 -7.79 10.31 -19.36
CA VAL A 193 -8.99 9.58 -18.90
C VAL A 193 -9.85 9.12 -20.06
N VAL A 194 -10.10 9.95 -21.08
CA VAL A 194 -10.96 9.62 -22.22
C VAL A 194 -10.41 8.40 -23.00
N PRO A 195 -9.13 8.37 -23.44
CA PRO A 195 -8.54 7.18 -24.05
C PRO A 195 -8.64 5.92 -23.18
N TRP A 196 -8.42 6.02 -21.87
CA TRP A 196 -8.47 4.87 -20.97
C TRP A 196 -9.89 4.31 -20.78
N LEU A 197 -10.88 5.19 -20.63
CA LEU A 197 -12.29 4.78 -20.61
C LEU A 197 -12.67 4.08 -21.92
N ALA A 198 -12.26 4.63 -23.07
CA ALA A 198 -12.56 4.05 -24.36
C ALA A 198 -11.86 2.70 -24.60
N ALA A 199 -10.65 2.52 -24.07
CA ALA A 199 -9.93 1.26 -24.16
C ALA A 199 -10.63 0.12 -23.39
N VAL A 200 -11.32 0.44 -22.29
CA VAL A 200 -11.99 -0.56 -21.44
C VAL A 200 -13.45 -0.78 -21.85
N ALA A 201 -14.22 0.29 -22.08
CA ALA A 201 -15.65 0.20 -22.39
C ALA A 201 -15.97 0.25 -23.90
N GLY A 202 -14.94 0.35 -24.76
CA GLY A 202 -15.09 0.55 -26.19
C GLY A 202 -15.33 2.02 -26.56
N PRO A 203 -15.57 2.34 -27.85
CA PRO A 203 -15.63 3.73 -28.30
C PRO A 203 -16.88 4.51 -27.85
N GLN A 204 -17.92 3.83 -27.35
CA GLN A 204 -19.22 4.43 -27.01
C GLN A 204 -19.29 4.85 -25.53
N ILE A 205 -18.39 5.72 -25.09
CA ILE A 205 -18.30 6.18 -23.69
C ILE A 205 -19.05 7.48 -23.39
N GLU A 206 -19.84 8.01 -24.34
CA GLU A 206 -20.48 9.33 -24.19
C GLU A 206 -21.36 9.42 -22.93
N ASP A 207 -22.06 8.36 -22.56
CA ASP A 207 -22.90 8.32 -21.35
C ASP A 207 -22.08 8.34 -20.06
N LEU A 208 -20.89 7.70 -20.04
CA LEU A 208 -19.97 7.79 -18.91
C LEU A 208 -19.43 9.22 -18.77
N LEU A 209 -19.04 9.84 -19.89
CA LEU A 209 -18.53 11.21 -19.91
C LEU A 209 -19.58 12.22 -19.43
N LEU A 210 -20.85 12.06 -19.83
CA LEU A 210 -21.97 12.87 -19.32
C LEU A 210 -22.14 12.77 -17.81
N ARG A 211 -21.77 11.63 -17.19
CA ARG A 211 -21.78 11.45 -15.73
C ARG A 211 -20.53 12.01 -15.06
N VAL A 212 -19.39 12.08 -15.75
CA VAL A 212 -18.15 12.70 -15.22
C VAL A 212 -18.29 14.21 -15.13
N ILE A 213 -18.82 14.86 -16.18
CA ILE A 213 -18.94 16.33 -16.29
C ILE A 213 -19.49 17.02 -15.02
N PRO A 214 -20.64 16.62 -14.45
CA PRO A 214 -21.21 17.31 -13.29
C PRO A 214 -20.39 17.14 -12.00
N ARG A 215 -19.38 16.26 -11.98
CA ARG A 215 -18.48 16.07 -10.82
C ARG A 215 -17.22 16.92 -10.90
N LEU A 216 -16.96 17.56 -12.05
CA LEU A 216 -15.86 18.50 -12.19
C LEU A 216 -16.16 19.79 -11.44
N ARG A 217 -15.17 20.24 -10.67
CA ARG A 217 -15.20 21.43 -9.81
C ARG A 217 -14.27 22.53 -10.33
N SER A 218 -13.28 22.18 -11.15
CA SER A 218 -12.32 23.13 -11.70
C SER A 218 -12.63 23.48 -13.15
N ALA A 219 -12.64 24.78 -13.46
CA ALA A 219 -12.73 25.27 -14.83
C ALA A 219 -11.53 24.83 -15.69
N GLU A 220 -10.36 24.64 -15.08
CA GLU A 220 -9.16 24.12 -15.76
C GLU A 220 -9.35 22.67 -16.19
N ALA A 221 -9.76 21.81 -15.26
CA ALA A 221 -10.08 20.40 -15.51
C ALA A 221 -11.15 20.26 -16.60
N ALA A 222 -12.22 21.05 -16.51
CA ALA A 222 -13.28 21.08 -17.50
C ALA A 222 -12.80 21.55 -18.90
N ARG A 223 -11.92 22.55 -18.98
CA ARG A 223 -11.33 22.97 -20.26
C ARG A 223 -10.43 21.90 -20.85
N ALA A 224 -9.62 21.23 -20.04
CA ALA A 224 -8.74 20.17 -20.51
C ALA A 224 -9.55 18.98 -21.02
N LEU A 225 -10.58 18.53 -20.29
CA LEU A 225 -11.48 17.49 -20.77
C LEU A 225 -12.13 17.87 -22.11
N LEU A 226 -12.56 19.13 -22.28
CA LEU A 226 -13.21 19.60 -23.51
C LEU A 226 -12.37 19.36 -24.78
N LEU A 227 -11.04 19.45 -24.68
CA LEU A 227 -10.12 19.19 -25.79
C LEU A 227 -10.22 17.74 -26.31
N HIS A 228 -10.55 16.81 -25.43
CA HIS A 228 -10.69 15.38 -25.75
C HIS A 228 -12.11 14.97 -26.16
N LEU A 229 -13.08 15.88 -26.08
CA LEU A 229 -14.50 15.59 -26.38
C LEU A 229 -14.90 15.80 -27.85
N THR A 230 -13.96 16.06 -28.76
CA THR A 230 -14.26 16.20 -30.20
C THR A 230 -15.06 15.02 -30.78
N PRO A 231 -14.78 13.75 -30.41
CA PRO A 231 -15.58 12.61 -30.87
C PRO A 231 -16.97 12.48 -30.22
N PHE A 232 -17.28 13.26 -29.18
CA PHE A 232 -18.45 13.10 -28.30
C PHE A 232 -19.29 14.40 -28.28
N PRO A 233 -20.11 14.66 -29.32
CA PRO A 233 -20.74 15.96 -29.52
C PRO A 233 -21.71 16.36 -28.39
N LYS A 234 -22.44 15.42 -27.79
CA LYS A 234 -23.35 15.73 -26.68
C LYS A 234 -22.56 16.10 -25.43
N ALA A 235 -21.56 15.29 -25.06
CA ALA A 235 -20.70 15.57 -23.92
C ALA A 235 -19.98 16.93 -24.08
N ARG A 236 -19.47 17.22 -25.29
CA ARG A 236 -18.85 18.51 -25.63
C ARG A 236 -19.82 19.68 -25.45
N GLY A 237 -21.05 19.55 -25.93
CA GLY A 237 -22.09 20.58 -25.79
C GLY A 237 -22.44 20.87 -24.33
N VAL A 238 -22.65 19.81 -23.54
CA VAL A 238 -22.96 19.91 -22.10
C VAL A 238 -21.82 20.54 -21.33
N LEU A 239 -20.57 20.10 -21.54
CA LEU A 239 -19.40 20.65 -20.84
C LEU A 239 -19.14 22.11 -21.24
N GLY A 240 -19.31 22.46 -22.53
CA GLY A 240 -19.18 23.83 -23.00
C GLY A 240 -20.24 24.77 -22.39
N ALA A 241 -21.45 24.27 -22.14
CA ALA A 241 -22.47 25.03 -21.42
C ALA A 241 -22.11 25.19 -19.93
N ALA A 242 -21.68 24.11 -19.26
CA ALA A 242 -21.28 24.13 -17.85
C ALA A 242 -20.10 25.10 -17.59
N LEU A 243 -19.09 25.10 -18.46
CA LEU A 243 -17.93 26.00 -18.37
C LEU A 243 -18.30 27.50 -18.37
N ARG A 244 -19.39 27.89 -19.02
CA ARG A 244 -19.87 29.29 -19.00
C ARG A 244 -20.39 29.70 -17.63
N GLY A 245 -20.84 28.74 -16.81
CA GLY A 245 -21.32 28.95 -15.44
C GLY A 245 -20.25 28.81 -14.36
N MET A 246 -19.09 28.20 -14.65
CA MET A 246 -17.98 27.97 -13.70
C MET A 246 -17.04 29.18 -13.56
N ARG A 247 -17.55 30.42 -13.67
CA ARG A 247 -16.73 31.64 -13.57
C ARG A 247 -16.16 31.86 -12.18
#